data_AF-A0A850SLH0-F1
#
_entry.id   AF-A0A850SLH0-F1
#
_cell.length_a   1.000
_cell.length_b   1.000
_cell.length_c   1.000
_cell.angle_alpha   90.00
_cell.angle_beta   90.00
_cell.angle_gamma   90.00
#
_symmetry.space_group_name_H-M   'P 1'
#
loop_
_entity.id
_entity.type
_entity.pdbx_description
1 polymer ?
#
loop_
_entity_poly.entity_id
_entity_poly.type
_entity_poly.pdbx_seq_one_letter_code
_entity_poly.pdbx_strand_id
1 'polypeptide(L)' 'MILGMAAERGIDAIGLFGEISETTVPQPLAAKSILAAFSKLESIPLDTKTLDRQYESILEEAQKKKEPKYGPGIG' A
#
# COMPACT_ATOMS: atom_id res chain seq x y z
N MET A 1 -7.93 -20.65 -7.25
CA MET A 1 -6.76 -19.96 -6.67
C MET A 1 -5.66 -19.97 -7.72
N ILE A 2 -5.10 -18.81 -8.09
CA ILE A 2 -4.22 -18.70 -9.28
C ILE A 2 -2.94 -19.54 -9.12
N LEU A 3 -2.31 -19.54 -7.94
CA LEU A 3 -1.10 -20.34 -7.68
C LEU A 3 -1.35 -21.84 -7.82
N GLY A 4 -2.49 -22.35 -7.32
CA GLY A 4 -2.86 -23.76 -7.49
C GLY A 4 -3.04 -24.14 -8.95
N MET A 5 -3.68 -23.28 -9.75
CA MET A 5 -3.82 -23.49 -11.19
C MET A 5 -2.48 -23.45 -11.93
N ALA A 6 -1.54 -22.60 -11.51
CA ALA A 6 -0.21 -22.56 -12.09
C ALA A 6 0.54 -23.88 -11.84
N ALA A 7 0.50 -24.39 -10.60
CA ALA A 7 1.09 -25.68 -10.25
C ALA A 7 0.51 -26.85 -11.04
N GLU A 8 -0.83 -26.93 -11.18
CA GLU A 8 -1.50 -27.95 -12.00
C GLU A 8 -1.08 -27.92 -13.48
N ARG A 9 -0.68 -26.76 -13.97
CA ARG A 9 -0.23 -26.55 -15.36
C ARG A 9 1.28 -26.63 -15.54
N GLY A 10 2.03 -26.93 -14.47
CA GLY A 10 3.50 -26.95 -14.51
C GLY A 10 4.13 -25.57 -14.79
N ILE A 11 3.44 -24.49 -14.43
CA ILE A 11 3.92 -23.12 -14.58
C ILE A 11 4.57 -22.70 -13.26
N ASP A 12 5.81 -22.23 -13.32
CA ASP A 12 6.49 -21.66 -12.16
C ASP A 12 5.83 -20.32 -11.77
N ALA A 13 5.48 -20.17 -10.50
CA ALA A 13 4.75 -19.02 -10.01
C ALA A 13 5.05 -18.76 -8.53
N ILE A 14 5.15 -17.47 -8.19
CA ILE A 14 5.34 -17.00 -6.83
C ILE A 14 4.23 -16.01 -6.45
N GLY A 15 3.90 -15.95 -5.16
CA GLY A 15 2.99 -14.94 -4.61
C GLY A 15 3.78 -13.90 -3.81
N LEU A 16 3.57 -12.62 -4.11
CA LEU A 16 4.12 -11.51 -3.33
C LEU A 16 3.01 -10.92 -2.45
N PHE A 17 3.28 -10.80 -1.15
CA PHE A 17 2.33 -10.31 -0.16
C PHE A 17 2.96 -9.18 0.65
N GLY A 18 2.25 -8.07 0.77
CA GLY A 18 2.62 -6.93 1.60
C GLY A 18 1.80 -6.93 2.88
N GLU A 19 2.45 -6.69 4.01
CA GLU A 19 1.77 -6.51 5.29
C GLU A 19 0.95 -5.22 5.30
N ILE A 20 -0.27 -5.28 5.83
CA ILE A 20 -1.17 -4.13 5.96
C ILE A 20 -1.60 -3.96 7.42
N SER A 21 -1.78 -2.70 7.83
CA SER A 21 -2.21 -2.39 9.20
C SER A 21 -3.74 -2.38 9.37
N GLU A 22 -4.47 -2.06 8.30
CA GLU A 22 -5.93 -1.96 8.31
C GLU A 22 -6.51 -2.19 6.91
N THR A 23 -7.76 -2.63 6.84
CA THR A 23 -8.44 -3.01 5.58
C THR A 23 -9.30 -1.90 4.99
N THR A 24 -9.50 -0.81 5.73
CA THR A 24 -10.47 0.25 5.40
C THR A 24 -9.87 1.48 4.76
N VAL A 25 -8.54 1.62 4.79
CA VAL A 25 -7.83 2.71 4.11
C VAL A 25 -6.83 2.13 3.11
N PRO A 26 -6.46 2.89 2.06
CA PRO A 26 -5.40 2.48 1.16
C PRO A 26 -4.07 2.25 1.90
N GLN A 27 -3.27 1.29 1.42
CA GLN A 27 -1.99 0.90 2.03
C GLN A 27 -0.81 1.09 1.04
N PRO A 28 -0.41 2.33 0.70
CA PRO A 28 0.61 2.57 -0.33
C PRO A 28 1.98 1.96 -0.01
N LEU A 29 2.34 1.88 1.28
CA LEU A 29 3.60 1.29 1.71
C LEU A 29 3.66 -0.23 1.45
N ALA A 30 2.55 -0.94 1.64
CA ALA A 30 2.44 -2.36 1.33
C ALA A 30 2.55 -2.61 -0.18
N ALA A 31 1.92 -1.76 -1.01
CA ALA A 31 2.09 -1.81 -2.45
C ALA A 31 3.56 -1.54 -2.85
N LYS A 32 4.21 -0.57 -2.21
CA LYS A 32 5.61 -0.20 -2.48
C LYS A 32 6.57 -1.35 -2.15
N SER A 33 6.35 -2.08 -1.05
CA SER A 33 7.20 -3.22 -0.68
C SER A 33 7.07 -4.38 -1.69
N ILE A 34 5.86 -4.67 -2.18
CA ILE A 34 5.62 -5.65 -3.25
C ILE A 34 6.35 -5.24 -4.53
N LEU A 35 6.20 -3.98 -4.97
CA LEU A 35 6.86 -3.49 -6.18
C LEU A 35 8.39 -3.50 -6.05
N ALA A 36 8.93 -3.21 -4.86
CA ALA A 36 10.35 -3.30 -4.60
C ALA A 36 10.88 -4.74 -4.68
N ALA A 37 10.12 -5.72 -4.19
CA ALA A 37 10.47 -7.14 -4.33
C ALA A 37 10.42 -7.57 -5.80
N PHE A 38 9.34 -7.24 -6.51
CA PHE A 38 9.19 -7.53 -7.93
C PHE A 38 10.30 -6.90 -8.78
N SER A 39 10.61 -5.62 -8.54
CA SER A 39 11.68 -4.89 -9.24
C SER A 39 13.03 -5.57 -9.11
N LYS A 40 13.34 -6.13 -7.93
CA LYS A 40 14.57 -6.91 -7.69
C LYS A 40 14.57 -8.25 -8.41
N LEU A 41 13.45 -8.96 -8.39
CA LEU A 41 13.32 -10.29 -9.01
C LEU A 41 13.47 -10.21 -10.53
N GLU A 42 12.80 -9.24 -11.15
CA GLU A 42 12.80 -9.08 -12.60
C GLU A 42 13.94 -8.17 -13.12
N SER A 43 14.71 -7.57 -12.21
CA SER A 43 15.73 -6.56 -12.53
C SER A 43 15.16 -5.38 -13.34
N ILE A 44 13.89 -5.03 -13.11
CA ILE A 44 13.18 -3.93 -13.78
C ILE A 44 13.11 -2.73 -12.82
N PRO A 45 13.67 -1.57 -13.17
CA PRO A 45 13.48 -0.37 -12.38
C PRO A 45 12.03 0.13 -12.49
N LEU A 46 11.38 0.36 -11.35
CA LEU A 46 10.02 0.88 -11.28
C LEU A 46 9.99 2.22 -10.53
N ASP A 47 9.32 3.21 -11.10
CA ASP A 47 9.05 4.47 -10.40
C ASP A 47 7.81 4.31 -9.51
N THR A 48 8.01 4.46 -8.20
CA THR A 48 6.94 4.35 -7.19
C THR A 48 6.62 5.68 -6.51
N LYS A 49 7.06 6.82 -7.05
CA LYS A 49 6.86 8.15 -6.43
C LYS A 49 5.40 8.51 -6.18
N THR A 50 4.48 7.97 -6.98
CA THR A 50 3.03 8.20 -6.80
C THR A 50 2.52 7.57 -5.50
N LEU A 51 3.06 6.41 -5.09
CA LEU A 51 2.71 5.76 -3.83
C LEU A 51 3.18 6.57 -2.62
N ASP A 52 4.34 7.23 -2.73
CA ASP A 52 4.83 8.12 -1.68
C ASP A 52 3.89 9.32 -1.50
N ARG A 53 3.44 9.94 -2.59
CA ARG A 53 2.46 11.03 -2.54
C ARG A 53 1.13 10.60 -1.94
N GLN A 54 0.64 9.41 -2.31
CA GLN A 54 -0.58 8.86 -1.72
C GLN A 54 -0.43 8.64 -0.21
N TYR A 55 0.72 8.14 0.23
CA TYR A 55 0.99 7.97 1.66
C TYR A 55 0.94 9.30 2.41
N GLU A 56 1.61 10.35 1.90
CA GLU A 56 1.56 11.68 2.51
C GLU A 56 0.14 12.25 2.56
N SER A 57 -0.65 12.13 1.48
CA SER A 57 -2.04 12.58 1.46
C SER A 57 -2.90 11.87 2.52
N ILE A 58 -2.70 10.57 2.74
CA ILE A 58 -3.40 9.81 3.77
C ILE A 58 -3.01 10.31 5.17
N LEU A 59 -1.73 10.61 5.41
CA LEU A 59 -1.27 11.17 6.68
C LEU A 59 -1.88 12.55 6.95
N GLU A 60 -1.92 13.43 5.94
CA GLU A 60 -2.55 14.74 6.03
C GLU A 60 -4.04 14.65 6.38
N GLU A 61 -4.79 13.77 5.71
CA GLU A 61 -6.21 13.54 6.02
C GLU A 61 -6.43 12.99 7.42
N ALA A 62 -5.57 12.07 7.86
CA ALA A 62 -5.62 11.51 9.20
C ALA A 62 -5.35 12.57 10.28
N GLN A 63 -4.48 13.55 10.01
CA GLN A 63 -4.21 14.67 10.91
C GLN A 63 -5.39 15.65 10.97
N LYS A 64 -5.98 16.03 9.83
CA LYS A 64 -7.17 16.92 9.78
C LYS A 64 -8.37 16.36 10.55
N LYS A 65 -8.55 15.03 10.57
CA LYS A 65 -9.60 14.38 11.35
C LYS A 65 -9.34 14.40 12.86
N LYS A 66 -8.10 14.61 13.30
CA LYS A 66 -7.70 14.66 14.72
C LYS A 66 -7.72 16.06 15.33
N GLU A 67 -7.79 17.12 14.52
CA GLU A 67 -7.93 18.48 15.04
C GLU A 67 -9.30 18.65 15.73
N PRO A 68 -9.35 19.03 17.03
CA PRO A 68 -10.60 19.33 17.68
C PRO A 68 -11.17 20.60 17.06
N LYS A 69 -12.42 20.54 16.58
CA LYS A 69 -13.23 21.74 16.30
C LYS A 69 -13.46 22.49 17.61
N TYR A 70 -12.51 23.34 18.00
CA TYR A 70 -12.76 24.34 19.03
C TYR A 70 -13.71 25.37 18.42
N GLY A 71 -15.01 25.17 18.60
CA GLY A 71 -15.99 26.25 18.45
C GLY A 71 -15.70 27.32 19.50
N PRO A 72 -15.91 28.61 19.22
CA PRO A 72 -15.73 29.65 20.23
C PRO A 72 -16.74 29.40 21.35
N GLY A 73 -16.24 28.91 22.48
CA GLY A 73 -17.01 28.82 23.72
C GLY A 73 -17.30 30.23 24.21
N ILE A 74 -18.54 30.67 24.04
CA ILE A 74 -19.08 31.81 24.76
C ILE A 74 -19.63 31.21 26.06
N GLY A 75 -18.95 31.48 27.17
CA GLY A 75 -19.32 31.08 28.53
C GLY A 75 -18.79 32.10 29.52
#